data_AF-A0A662V3N7-F1
#
_entry.id   AF-A0A662V3N7-F1
#
_cell.length_a   1.000
_cell.length_b   1.000
_cell.length_c   1.000
_cell.angle_alpha   90.00
_cell.angle_beta   90.00
_cell.angle_gamma   90.00
#
_symmetry.space_group_name_H-M   'P 1'
#
loop_
_entity.id
_entity.type
_entity.pdbx_description
1 polymer ?
#
loop_
_entity_poly.entity_id
_entity_poly.type
_entity_poly.pdbx_seq_one_letter_code
_entity_poly.pdbx_strand_id
1 'polypeptide(L)'
;MANRKSMYTLMIIVVLFLGITCKSIDAQILSGVNREYEITIKGNYTILEVDFELVNITIFNYIYIALDTLDKSAGYSYGIIIIYDPDEEAPILYLMAGSGNSWYRIMNVDKGDRICFSILIDHINKTIYYVVNDKVGNVNKSMIIMPRGVSIILDSIGREFSPPSIYLKKLVVLDTNNSQAIDYFIENNFNKIYEISIIRLNKTKIEITPTQSPTTLSSTPLPNITTSTHSPPQVSPYMSPTTVLLIILMTIVAATTIILITSVYRRKRSPGP
;
A
#
# COMPACT_ATOMS: atom_id res chain seq x y z
N MET A 1 51.81 1.11 -15.56
CA MET A 1 50.78 2.15 -15.75
C MET A 1 49.38 1.61 -16.09
N ALA A 2 49.23 0.52 -16.87
CA ALA A 2 47.92 -0.03 -17.27
C ALA A 2 47.02 -0.51 -16.11
N ASN A 3 47.60 -1.05 -15.03
CA ASN A 3 46.83 -1.54 -13.87
C ASN A 3 46.14 -0.43 -13.07
N ARG A 4 46.72 0.78 -12.97
CA ARG A 4 46.06 1.89 -12.25
C ARG A 4 44.83 2.38 -13.02
N LYS A 5 44.93 2.55 -14.34
CA LYS A 5 43.78 2.94 -15.18
C LYS A 5 42.64 1.94 -15.07
N SER A 6 42.92 0.63 -15.14
CA SER A 6 41.90 -0.42 -15.00
C SER A 6 41.19 -0.40 -13.63
N MET A 7 41.90 -0.04 -12.56
CA MET A 7 41.32 0.01 -11.22
C MET A 7 40.42 1.25 -11.04
N TYR A 8 40.80 2.40 -11.59
CA TYR A 8 39.96 3.60 -11.58
C TYR A 8 38.70 3.42 -12.44
N THR A 9 38.81 2.76 -13.60
CA THR A 9 37.63 2.42 -14.42
C THR A 9 36.69 1.47 -13.68
N LEU A 10 37.22 0.47 -12.96
CA LEU A 10 36.42 -0.43 -12.15
C LEU A 10 35.71 0.31 -10.99
N MET A 11 36.41 1.21 -10.29
CA MET A 11 35.80 2.02 -9.23
C MET A 11 34.69 2.94 -9.76
N ILE A 12 34.89 3.58 -10.91
CA ILE A 12 33.87 4.43 -11.55
C ILE A 12 32.65 3.59 -11.94
N ILE A 13 32.87 2.38 -12.47
CA ILE A 13 31.77 1.45 -12.78
C ILE A 13 31.03 1.04 -11.51
N VAL A 14 31.73 0.73 -10.40
CA VAL A 14 31.08 0.38 -9.11
C VAL A 14 30.30 1.55 -8.52
N VAL A 15 30.82 2.77 -8.57
CA VAL A 15 30.13 3.97 -8.09
C VAL A 15 28.90 4.28 -8.95
N LEU A 16 29.01 4.14 -10.27
CA LEU A 16 27.86 4.23 -11.18
C LEU A 16 26.85 3.10 -10.92
N PHE A 17 27.31 1.88 -10.64
CA PHE A 17 26.44 0.73 -10.31
C PHE A 17 25.70 0.94 -8.98
N LEU A 18 26.38 1.43 -7.94
CA LEU A 18 25.74 1.81 -6.67
C LEU A 18 24.73 2.95 -6.87
N GLY A 19 25.07 3.95 -7.71
CA GLY A 19 24.18 5.06 -8.05
C GLY A 19 22.92 4.62 -8.80
N ILE A 20 22.98 3.54 -9.59
CA ILE A 20 21.83 3.00 -10.34
C ILE A 20 21.01 2.02 -9.48
N THR A 21 21.61 1.35 -8.48
CA THR A 21 20.86 0.50 -7.53
C THR A 21 20.10 1.28 -6.46
N CYS A 22 20.29 2.61 -6.35
CA CYS A 22 19.35 3.50 -5.66
C CYS A 22 18.11 3.81 -6.52
N LYS A 23 17.62 2.82 -7.29
CA LYS A 23 16.26 2.89 -7.80
C LYS A 23 15.33 2.85 -6.61
N SER A 24 14.68 3.98 -6.35
CA SER A 24 13.55 4.09 -5.44
C SER A 24 12.65 2.88 -5.66
N ILE A 25 12.49 2.07 -4.61
CA ILE A 25 11.33 1.20 -4.45
C ILE A 25 10.14 2.09 -4.81
N ASP A 26 9.39 1.74 -5.86
CA ASP A 26 8.30 2.56 -6.41
C ASP A 26 7.41 3.06 -5.27
N ALA A 27 7.72 4.27 -4.85
CA ALA A 27 7.17 4.84 -3.65
C ALA A 27 5.96 5.64 -4.09
N GLN A 28 4.79 5.01 -4.06
CA GLN A 28 3.60 5.65 -4.56
C GLN A 28 3.08 6.65 -3.53
N ILE A 29 3.47 7.92 -3.71
CA ILE A 29 2.82 9.03 -3.00
C ILE A 29 1.40 9.13 -3.54
N LEU A 30 0.43 8.99 -2.64
CA LEU A 30 -0.98 9.16 -2.93
C LEU A 30 -1.39 10.58 -2.59
N SER A 31 -2.15 11.24 -3.46
CA SER A 31 -2.67 12.59 -3.25
C SER A 31 -3.97 12.78 -4.02
N GLY A 32 -5.00 13.37 -3.40
CA GLY A 32 -6.27 13.65 -4.08
C GLY A 32 -7.02 12.39 -4.54
N VAL A 33 -6.79 11.28 -3.87
CA VAL A 33 -7.26 9.96 -4.27
C VAL A 33 -8.61 9.70 -3.61
N ASN A 34 -9.60 9.26 -4.38
CA ASN A 34 -10.81 8.65 -3.87
C ASN A 34 -10.96 7.28 -4.55
N ARG A 35 -10.67 6.21 -3.79
CA ARG A 35 -10.66 4.83 -4.27
C ARG A 35 -11.43 3.94 -3.32
N GLU A 36 -12.30 3.14 -3.90
CA GLU A 36 -13.05 2.12 -3.21
C GLU A 36 -12.75 0.78 -3.87
N TYR A 37 -12.43 -0.22 -3.05
CA TYR A 37 -12.12 -1.58 -3.48
C TYR A 37 -13.16 -2.51 -2.91
N GLU A 38 -13.94 -3.17 -3.77
CA GLU A 38 -14.85 -4.21 -3.30
C GLU A 38 -14.05 -5.42 -2.78
N ILE A 39 -14.46 -5.93 -1.62
CA ILE A 39 -13.90 -7.11 -0.99
C ILE A 39 -15.03 -8.02 -0.53
N THR A 40 -14.78 -9.33 -0.57
CA THR A 40 -15.70 -10.33 0.00
C THR A 40 -15.08 -10.94 1.23
N ILE A 41 -15.60 -10.57 2.40
CA ILE A 41 -15.22 -11.14 3.69
C ILE A 41 -16.06 -12.37 3.99
N LYS A 42 -15.40 -13.47 4.36
CA LYS A 42 -16.07 -14.73 4.76
C LYS A 42 -15.62 -15.23 6.13
N GLY A 43 -14.52 -14.69 6.65
CA GLY A 43 -13.99 -15.04 7.96
C GLY A 43 -14.77 -14.44 9.14
N ASN A 44 -14.75 -15.14 10.27
CA ASN A 44 -15.21 -14.66 11.57
C ASN A 44 -14.36 -13.50 12.12
N TYR A 45 -13.13 -13.36 11.63
CA TYR A 45 -12.22 -12.29 11.97
C TYR A 45 -11.79 -11.58 10.69
N THR A 46 -11.83 -10.25 10.70
CA THR A 46 -11.36 -9.42 9.59
C THR A 46 -10.31 -8.45 10.08
N ILE A 47 -9.22 -8.32 9.35
CA ILE A 47 -8.10 -7.46 9.72
C ILE A 47 -7.82 -6.49 8.59
N LEU A 48 -7.68 -5.22 8.93
CA LEU A 48 -7.12 -4.20 8.04
C LEU A 48 -5.79 -3.73 8.62
N GLU A 49 -4.74 -3.78 7.82
CA GLU A 49 -3.42 -3.26 8.16
C GLU A 49 -3.06 -2.11 7.22
N VAL A 50 -2.64 -1.00 7.80
CA VAL A 50 -2.29 0.23 7.09
C VAL A 50 -0.95 0.75 7.64
N ASP A 51 0.01 0.99 6.77
CA ASP A 51 1.29 1.62 7.11
C ASP A 51 1.53 2.72 6.11
N PHE A 52 1.63 3.95 6.58
CA PHE A 52 1.92 5.10 5.73
C PHE A 52 2.70 6.15 6.50
N GLU A 53 3.27 7.06 5.74
CA GLU A 53 3.91 8.26 6.26
C GLU A 53 3.15 9.48 5.77
N LEU A 54 2.86 10.41 6.68
CA LEU A 54 2.10 11.61 6.39
C LEU A 54 2.99 12.63 5.67
N VAL A 55 2.72 12.91 4.39
CA VAL A 55 3.57 13.81 3.58
C VAL A 55 3.06 15.24 3.65
N ASN A 56 1.75 15.43 3.54
CA ASN A 56 1.12 16.75 3.65
C ASN A 56 -0.32 16.64 4.17
N ILE A 57 -0.69 17.55 5.05
CA ILE A 57 -2.05 17.78 5.51
C ILE A 57 -2.20 19.24 5.92
N THR A 58 -3.36 19.83 5.65
CA THR A 58 -3.70 21.20 6.02
C THR A 58 -5.05 21.24 6.71
N ILE A 59 -5.45 22.41 7.23
CA ILE A 59 -6.66 22.59 8.04
C ILE A 59 -7.97 22.21 7.34
N PHE A 60 -7.95 22.18 6.00
CA PHE A 60 -9.11 21.82 5.18
C PHE A 60 -9.00 20.40 4.64
N ASN A 61 -8.04 19.59 5.07
CA ASN A 61 -7.84 18.26 4.53
C ASN A 61 -8.36 17.17 5.47
N TYR A 62 -8.72 16.04 4.88
CA TYR A 62 -8.95 14.81 5.62
C TYR A 62 -8.36 13.60 4.88
N ILE A 63 -7.85 12.66 5.67
CA ILE A 63 -7.35 11.37 5.20
C ILE A 63 -8.22 10.30 5.81
N TYR A 64 -8.72 9.38 4.99
CA TYR A 64 -9.64 8.34 5.40
C TYR A 64 -9.18 7.01 4.81
N ILE A 65 -8.96 6.02 5.67
CA ILE A 65 -8.60 4.66 5.27
C ILE A 65 -9.36 3.67 6.14
N ALA A 66 -10.33 2.97 5.56
CA ALA A 66 -11.20 2.08 6.33
C ALA A 66 -11.80 0.94 5.53
N LEU A 67 -12.27 -0.07 6.27
CA LEU A 67 -13.21 -1.08 5.82
C LEU A 67 -14.63 -0.49 5.89
N ASP A 68 -15.35 -0.52 4.77
CA ASP A 68 -16.67 0.10 4.63
C ASP A 68 -17.74 -0.88 4.19
N THR A 69 -19.00 -0.58 4.49
CA THR A 69 -20.16 -1.36 4.02
C THR A 69 -20.56 -1.07 2.57
N LEU A 70 -19.94 -0.07 1.92
CA LEU A 70 -20.22 0.47 0.57
C LEU A 70 -21.66 0.98 0.34
N ASP A 71 -22.59 0.67 1.23
CA ASP A 71 -23.89 1.33 1.33
C ASP A 71 -23.75 2.62 2.15
N LYS A 72 -23.77 3.76 1.45
CA LYS A 72 -23.60 5.11 2.01
C LYS A 72 -24.73 5.51 2.97
N SER A 73 -25.86 4.79 2.97
CA SER A 73 -26.97 5.07 3.86
C SER A 73 -26.74 4.56 5.29
N ALA A 74 -25.90 3.53 5.46
CA ALA A 74 -25.63 2.92 6.76
C ALA A 74 -24.45 3.59 7.50
N GLY A 75 -23.45 4.10 6.76
CA GLY A 75 -22.35 4.89 7.32
C GLY A 75 -21.49 4.15 8.36
N TYR A 76 -21.25 2.84 8.18
CA TYR A 76 -20.37 2.04 9.06
C TYR A 76 -18.99 1.87 8.45
N SER A 77 -17.99 2.22 9.26
CA SER A 77 -16.60 2.29 8.83
C SER A 77 -15.68 1.84 9.96
N TYR A 78 -14.69 1.01 9.61
CA TYR A 78 -13.74 0.45 10.55
C TYR A 78 -12.31 0.71 10.06
N GLY A 79 -11.61 1.64 10.71
CA GLY A 79 -10.32 2.10 10.25
C GLY A 79 -9.91 3.40 10.91
N ILE A 80 -9.28 4.29 10.15
CA ILE A 80 -8.80 5.58 10.64
C ILE A 80 -9.25 6.73 9.77
N ILE A 81 -9.45 7.87 10.44
CA ILE A 81 -9.55 9.17 9.79
C ILE A 81 -8.57 10.14 10.45
N ILE A 82 -7.89 10.95 9.66
CA ILE A 82 -7.12 12.10 10.12
C ILE A 82 -7.83 13.35 9.65
N ILE A 83 -8.17 14.22 10.58
CA ILE A 83 -8.77 15.53 10.33
C ILE A 83 -7.98 16.57 11.11
N TYR A 84 -7.98 17.80 10.63
CA TYR A 84 -7.44 18.91 11.40
C TYR A 84 -8.45 19.38 12.44
N ASP A 85 -8.02 19.49 13.69
CA ASP A 85 -8.82 20.09 14.76
C ASP A 85 -8.41 21.56 14.91
N PRO A 86 -9.32 22.52 14.64
CA PRO A 86 -9.00 23.94 14.74
C PRO A 86 -8.72 24.37 16.18
N ASP A 87 -9.24 23.67 17.19
CA ASP A 87 -9.07 24.02 18.60
C ASP A 87 -7.70 23.58 19.12
N GLU A 88 -7.15 22.47 18.60
CA GLU A 88 -5.81 21.98 18.94
C GLU A 88 -4.71 22.50 17.99
N GLU A 89 -5.09 23.18 16.91
CA GLU A 89 -4.20 23.61 15.82
C GLU A 89 -3.30 22.46 15.30
N ALA A 90 -3.84 21.24 15.25
CA ALA A 90 -3.08 20.06 14.85
C ALA A 90 -3.96 19.03 14.11
N PRO A 91 -3.38 18.22 13.22
CA PRO A 91 -4.05 17.05 12.70
C PRO A 91 -4.18 15.96 13.77
N ILE A 92 -5.35 15.36 13.87
CA ILE A 92 -5.67 14.34 14.87
C ILE A 92 -6.10 13.06 14.16
N LEU A 93 -5.51 11.94 14.58
CA LEU A 93 -5.92 10.59 14.16
C LEU A 93 -7.03 10.07 15.08
N TYR A 94 -8.14 9.69 14.45
CA TYR A 94 -9.27 9.03 15.09
C TYR A 94 -9.41 7.59 14.58
N LEU A 95 -9.71 6.68 15.51
CA LEU A 95 -10.21 5.35 15.19
C LEU A 95 -11.69 5.45 14.85
N MET A 96 -12.07 4.96 13.68
CA MET A 96 -13.45 4.72 13.31
C MET A 96 -13.80 3.27 13.65
N ALA A 97 -14.81 3.08 14.50
CA ALA A 97 -15.22 1.75 14.95
C ALA A 97 -16.74 1.59 14.81
N GLY A 98 -17.25 1.71 13.58
CA GLY A 98 -18.66 1.55 13.26
C GLY A 98 -19.27 2.85 12.73
N SER A 99 -20.40 3.28 13.30
CA SER A 99 -21.13 4.46 12.82
C SER A 99 -20.34 5.76 13.01
N GLY A 100 -20.75 6.83 12.31
CA GLY A 100 -20.13 8.17 12.42
C GLY A 100 -20.03 8.73 13.85
N ASN A 101 -20.86 8.26 14.78
CA ASN A 101 -20.83 8.67 16.19
C ASN A 101 -19.88 7.81 17.06
N SER A 102 -19.15 6.87 16.47
CA SER A 102 -18.26 5.92 17.14
C SER A 102 -16.79 6.15 16.78
N TRP A 103 -16.36 7.41 16.78
CA TRP A 103 -14.99 7.81 16.49
C TRP A 103 -14.25 8.13 17.78
N TYR A 104 -13.05 7.58 17.95
CA TYR A 104 -12.26 7.70 19.17
C TYR A 104 -10.94 8.37 18.85
N ARG A 105 -10.65 9.49 19.52
CA ARG A 105 -9.37 10.19 19.41
C ARG A 105 -8.24 9.27 19.87
N ILE A 106 -7.19 9.12 19.06
CA ILE A 106 -6.03 8.29 19.38
C ILE A 106 -4.81 9.15 19.71
N MET A 107 -4.39 10.01 18.78
CA MET A 107 -3.19 10.83 18.91
C MET A 107 -3.20 12.01 17.95
N ASN A 108 -2.41 13.03 18.27
CA ASN A 108 -2.03 14.06 17.29
C ASN A 108 -0.99 13.46 16.35
N VAL A 109 -0.99 13.93 15.11
CA VAL A 109 -0.06 13.49 14.07
C VAL A 109 0.51 14.70 13.36
N ASP A 110 1.79 14.65 13.05
CA ASP A 110 2.50 15.71 12.34
C ASP A 110 3.01 15.25 10.97
N LYS A 111 3.33 16.22 10.13
CA LYS A 111 3.98 15.95 8.85
C LYS A 111 5.30 15.20 9.08
N GLY A 112 5.48 14.09 8.36
CA GLY A 112 6.61 13.18 8.49
C GLY A 112 6.35 12.01 9.44
N ASP A 113 5.25 12.02 10.20
CA ASP A 113 4.93 10.92 11.08
C ASP A 113 4.62 9.65 10.29
N ARG A 114 5.19 8.54 10.77
CA ARG A 114 4.82 7.20 10.32
C ARG A 114 3.69 6.67 11.20
N ILE A 115 2.65 6.19 10.54
CA ILE A 115 1.46 5.65 11.17
C ILE A 115 1.35 4.19 10.76
N CYS A 116 1.61 3.31 11.72
CA CYS A 116 1.37 1.88 11.63
C CYS A 116 0.06 1.59 12.36
N PHE A 117 -1.02 1.47 11.60
CA PHE A 117 -2.35 1.18 12.10
C PHE A 117 -2.77 -0.24 11.71
N SER A 118 -3.39 -0.95 12.64
CA SER A 118 -4.08 -2.20 12.34
C SER A 118 -5.36 -2.29 13.15
N ILE A 119 -6.38 -2.90 12.58
CA ILE A 119 -7.66 -3.17 13.23
C ILE A 119 -8.07 -4.60 12.96
N LEU A 120 -8.51 -5.30 14.00
CA LEU A 120 -9.12 -6.62 13.94
C LEU A 120 -10.57 -6.51 14.41
N ILE A 121 -11.48 -7.01 13.59
CA ILE A 121 -12.91 -7.06 13.83
C ILE A 121 -13.27 -8.50 14.16
N ASP A 122 -13.66 -8.76 15.40
CA ASP A 122 -14.26 -10.03 15.83
C ASP A 122 -15.78 -9.96 15.60
N HIS A 123 -16.24 -10.62 14.54
CA HIS A 123 -17.66 -10.63 14.15
C HIS A 123 -18.52 -11.49 15.09
N ILE A 124 -17.93 -12.38 15.88
CA ILE A 124 -18.63 -13.27 16.81
C ILE A 124 -18.95 -12.52 18.11
N ASN A 125 -17.90 -12.01 18.77
CA ASN A 125 -18.06 -11.31 20.06
C ASN A 125 -18.27 -9.81 19.89
N LYS A 126 -18.31 -9.32 18.64
CA LYS A 126 -18.56 -7.92 18.31
C LYS A 126 -17.56 -6.97 18.99
N THR A 127 -16.31 -7.40 19.02
CA THR A 127 -15.20 -6.64 19.62
C THR A 127 -14.27 -6.18 18.51
N ILE A 128 -13.85 -4.93 18.60
CA ILE A 128 -12.88 -4.34 17.68
C ILE A 128 -11.60 -4.13 18.45
N TYR A 129 -10.54 -4.80 18.03
CA TYR A 129 -9.19 -4.60 18.52
C TYR A 129 -8.44 -3.69 17.56
N TYR A 130 -7.57 -2.83 18.07
CA TYR A 130 -6.74 -1.98 17.23
C TYR A 130 -5.33 -1.87 17.81
N VAL A 131 -4.37 -1.65 16.91
CA VAL A 131 -2.99 -1.33 17.24
C VAL A 131 -2.60 -0.07 16.48
N VAL A 132 -2.13 0.96 17.18
CA VAL A 132 -1.56 2.17 16.56
C VAL A 132 -0.19 2.41 17.16
N ASN A 133 0.86 2.32 16.34
CA ASN A 133 2.25 2.52 16.77
C ASN A 133 2.55 1.75 18.09
N ASP A 134 2.28 0.45 18.07
CA ASP A 134 2.45 -0.51 19.18
C ASP A 134 1.51 -0.35 20.39
N LYS A 135 0.60 0.63 20.39
CA LYS A 135 -0.44 0.75 21.43
C LYS A 135 -1.66 -0.06 21.05
N VAL A 136 -1.97 -1.06 21.88
CA VAL A 136 -3.15 -1.92 21.72
C VAL A 136 -4.34 -1.34 22.46
N GLY A 137 -5.51 -1.36 21.84
CA GLY A 137 -6.77 -1.07 22.50
C GLY A 137 -7.90 -1.92 21.94
N ASN A 138 -9.06 -1.87 22.59
CA ASN A 138 -10.27 -2.52 22.11
C ASN A 138 -11.51 -1.69 22.40
N VAL A 139 -12.57 -1.97 21.64
CA VAL A 139 -13.91 -1.39 21.82
C VAL A 139 -14.96 -2.47 21.58
N ASN A 140 -15.86 -2.64 22.54
CA ASN A 140 -17.02 -3.52 22.40
C ASN A 140 -18.16 -2.82 21.66
N LYS A 141 -18.86 -3.54 20.79
CA LYS A 141 -20.00 -3.02 20.03
C LYS A 141 -21.24 -3.89 20.22
N SER A 142 -22.40 -3.25 20.21
CA SER A 142 -23.69 -3.96 20.21
C SER A 142 -23.95 -4.71 18.90
N MET A 143 -23.38 -4.19 17.81
CA MET A 143 -23.49 -4.74 16.46
C MET A 143 -22.23 -4.43 15.65
N ILE A 144 -21.87 -5.36 14.76
CA ILE A 144 -20.89 -5.16 13.70
C ILE A 144 -21.58 -5.47 12.38
N ILE A 145 -21.58 -4.50 11.47
CA ILE A 145 -21.98 -4.73 10.07
C ILE A 145 -20.77 -5.20 9.29
N MET A 146 -20.94 -6.29 8.54
CA MET A 146 -19.89 -6.89 7.74
C MET A 146 -19.41 -5.90 6.66
N PRO A 147 -18.11 -5.55 6.60
CA PRO A 147 -17.59 -4.70 5.56
C PRO A 147 -17.60 -5.41 4.20
N ARG A 148 -17.78 -4.61 3.16
CA ARG A 148 -17.86 -5.01 1.75
C ARG A 148 -16.83 -4.30 0.88
N GLY A 149 -16.15 -3.30 1.41
CA GLY A 149 -15.15 -2.53 0.69
C GLY A 149 -14.00 -2.07 1.56
N VAL A 150 -12.95 -1.60 0.90
CA VAL A 150 -11.90 -0.79 1.49
C VAL A 150 -11.90 0.54 0.78
N SER A 151 -11.94 1.65 1.51
CA SER A 151 -11.84 2.98 0.91
C SER A 151 -10.57 3.67 1.34
N ILE A 152 -9.97 4.40 0.39
CA ILE A 152 -8.86 5.32 0.60
C ILE A 152 -9.32 6.67 0.03
N ILE A 153 -9.54 7.64 0.90
CA ILE A 153 -9.98 8.98 0.51
C ILE A 153 -8.97 9.98 1.07
N LEU A 154 -8.37 10.76 0.18
CA LEU A 154 -7.43 11.84 0.48
C LEU A 154 -7.98 13.08 -0.19
N ASP A 155 -8.66 13.93 0.58
CA ASP A 155 -9.48 14.99 -0.02
C ASP A 155 -9.51 16.25 0.86
N SER A 156 -10.09 17.31 0.31
CA SER A 156 -10.23 18.62 0.94
C SER A 156 -11.68 19.05 1.10
N ILE A 157 -11.96 19.78 2.17
CA ILE A 157 -13.18 20.55 2.39
C ILE A 157 -13.08 21.81 1.52
N GLY A 158 -13.47 21.69 0.25
CA GLY A 158 -13.40 22.77 -0.74
C GLY A 158 -12.48 22.42 -1.91
N ARG A 159 -12.87 22.83 -3.12
CA ARG A 159 -12.15 22.46 -4.36
C ARG A 159 -10.89 23.29 -4.57
N GLU A 160 -10.79 24.41 -3.87
CA GLU A 160 -9.69 25.37 -3.90
C GLU A 160 -8.47 24.92 -3.08
N PHE A 161 -8.64 23.97 -2.17
CA PHE A 161 -7.57 23.49 -1.30
C PHE A 161 -6.90 22.25 -1.90
N SER A 162 -5.57 22.30 -1.97
CA SER A 162 -4.77 21.13 -2.39
C SER A 162 -5.06 19.94 -1.45
N PRO A 163 -5.27 18.73 -2.00
CA PRO A 163 -5.56 17.55 -1.19
C PRO A 163 -4.35 17.12 -0.34
N PRO A 164 -4.59 16.36 0.74
CA PRO A 164 -3.51 15.79 1.52
C PRO A 164 -2.78 14.73 0.73
N SER A 165 -1.56 14.40 1.18
CA SER A 165 -0.77 13.34 0.58
C SER A 165 -0.12 12.44 1.62
N ILE A 166 -0.02 11.16 1.27
CA ILE A 166 0.61 10.14 2.09
C ILE A 166 1.57 9.31 1.24
N TYR A 167 2.59 8.79 1.89
CA TYR A 167 3.40 7.72 1.33
C TYR A 167 2.88 6.38 1.87
N LEU A 168 2.06 5.68 1.08
CA LEU A 168 1.45 4.41 1.48
C LEU A 168 2.45 3.26 1.32
N LYS A 169 2.83 2.64 2.44
CA LYS A 169 3.79 1.51 2.53
C LYS A 169 3.08 0.17 2.62
N LYS A 170 1.86 0.13 3.20
CA LYS A 170 1.06 -1.07 3.38
C LYS A 170 -0.41 -0.75 3.35
N LEU A 171 -1.14 -1.54 2.57
CA LEU A 171 -2.58 -1.71 2.73
C LEU A 171 -2.90 -3.17 2.49
N VAL A 172 -3.33 -3.86 3.55
CA VAL A 172 -3.67 -5.28 3.47
C VAL A 172 -4.98 -5.53 4.18
N VAL A 173 -5.81 -6.36 3.57
CA VAL A 173 -7.01 -6.91 4.20
C VAL A 173 -6.89 -8.41 4.29
N LEU A 174 -7.15 -8.93 5.48
CA LEU A 174 -7.10 -10.33 5.81
C LEU A 174 -8.45 -10.79 6.37
N ASP A 175 -8.83 -12.03 6.06
CA ASP A 175 -9.92 -12.70 6.75
C ASP A 175 -9.55 -14.13 7.16
N THR A 176 -10.00 -14.53 8.35
CA THR A 176 -9.77 -15.88 8.88
C THR A 176 -10.92 -16.33 9.78
N ASN A 177 -11.05 -17.64 9.95
CA ASN A 177 -11.95 -18.26 10.91
C ASN A 177 -11.21 -18.75 12.17
N ASN A 178 -9.89 -18.65 12.22
CA ASN A 178 -9.10 -19.11 13.35
C ASN A 178 -9.12 -18.09 14.49
N SER A 179 -9.62 -18.49 15.66
CA SER A 179 -9.74 -17.63 16.86
C SER A 179 -8.41 -17.17 17.44
N GLN A 180 -7.31 -17.89 17.17
CA GLN A 180 -5.96 -17.47 17.56
C GLN A 180 -5.52 -16.17 16.90
N ALA A 181 -6.24 -15.70 15.88
CA ALA A 181 -5.99 -14.40 15.26
C ALA A 181 -6.03 -13.25 16.27
N ILE A 182 -6.88 -13.32 17.30
CA ILE A 182 -6.95 -12.30 18.36
C ILE A 182 -5.63 -12.26 19.14
N ASP A 183 -5.18 -13.41 19.63
CA ASP A 183 -3.94 -13.51 20.42
C ASP A 183 -2.75 -13.02 19.59
N TYR A 184 -2.62 -13.50 18.34
CA TYR A 184 -1.55 -13.07 17.45
C TYR A 184 -1.61 -11.57 17.12
N PHE A 185 -2.81 -10.98 17.07
CA PHE A 185 -2.97 -9.55 16.81
C PHE A 185 -2.55 -8.70 18.01
N ILE A 186 -2.96 -9.10 19.22
CA ILE A 186 -2.59 -8.42 20.47
C ILE A 186 -1.07 -8.53 20.69
N GLU A 187 -0.46 -9.66 20.34
CA GLU A 187 0.99 -9.88 20.38
C GLU A 187 1.75 -9.18 19.23
N ASN A 188 1.06 -8.47 18.32
CA ASN A 188 1.64 -7.85 17.14
C ASN A 188 2.38 -8.86 16.22
N ASN A 189 1.97 -10.13 16.22
CA ASN A 189 2.59 -11.23 15.48
C ASN A 189 1.90 -11.46 14.13
N PHE A 190 2.01 -10.47 13.25
CA PHE A 190 1.37 -10.50 11.93
C PHE A 190 1.87 -11.62 11.02
N ASN A 191 3.08 -12.15 11.24
CA ASN A 191 3.58 -13.31 10.50
C ASN A 191 2.67 -14.53 10.68
N LYS A 192 2.30 -14.85 11.93
CA LYS A 192 1.36 -15.94 12.20
C LYS A 192 -0.04 -15.64 11.68
N ILE A 193 -0.47 -14.37 11.71
CA ILE A 193 -1.76 -13.97 11.13
C ILE A 193 -1.79 -14.25 9.63
N TYR A 194 -0.72 -13.92 8.89
CA TYR A 194 -0.64 -14.21 7.46
C TYR A 194 -0.71 -15.71 7.15
N GLU A 195 -0.12 -16.56 7.99
CA GLU A 195 -0.16 -18.02 7.79
C GLU A 195 -1.58 -18.59 7.91
N ILE A 196 -2.43 -17.99 8.76
CA ILE A 196 -3.78 -18.49 9.04
C ILE A 196 -4.88 -17.75 8.27
N SER A 197 -4.54 -16.74 7.46
CA SER A 197 -5.51 -15.83 6.85
C SER A 197 -5.51 -15.86 5.33
N ILE A 198 -6.67 -15.57 4.76
CA ILE A 198 -6.81 -15.27 3.33
C ILE A 198 -6.47 -13.80 3.12
N ILE A 199 -5.56 -13.52 2.18
CA ILE A 199 -5.13 -12.16 1.82
C ILE A 199 -5.99 -11.66 0.64
N ARG A 200 -6.75 -10.58 0.84
CA ARG A 200 -7.69 -10.03 -0.17
C ARG A 200 -7.09 -8.86 -0.96
N LEU A 201 -6.40 -7.96 -0.26
CA LEU A 201 -5.80 -6.76 -0.83
C LEU A 201 -4.31 -6.75 -0.45
N ASN A 202 -3.42 -6.49 -1.42
CA ASN A 202 -1.97 -6.63 -1.25
C ASN A 202 -1.21 -5.29 -1.42
N LYS A 203 -0.04 -5.24 -0.77
CA LYS A 203 0.86 -4.12 -0.46
C LYS A 203 1.36 -3.25 -1.62
N THR A 204 1.29 -3.67 -2.88
CA THR A 204 2.05 -3.04 -3.98
C THR A 204 1.33 -3.00 -5.32
N LYS A 205 0.06 -3.41 -5.39
CA LYS A 205 -0.70 -3.38 -6.65
C LYS A 205 -2.06 -2.71 -6.49
N ILE A 206 -2.02 -1.49 -5.98
CA ILE A 206 -3.11 -0.55 -6.16
C ILE A 206 -2.87 0.08 -7.54
N GLU A 207 -3.44 -0.49 -8.61
CA GLU A 207 -3.32 0.10 -9.95
C GLU A 207 -3.96 1.50 -9.92
N ILE A 208 -3.12 2.53 -9.91
CA ILE A 208 -3.59 3.90 -9.91
C ILE A 208 -3.86 4.37 -11.33
N THR A 209 -5.05 4.10 -11.83
CA THR A 209 -5.58 4.91 -12.94
C THR A 209 -5.76 6.33 -12.42
N PRO A 210 -5.06 7.34 -12.95
CA PRO A 210 -5.29 8.73 -12.56
C PRO A 210 -6.74 9.06 -12.91
N THR A 211 -7.55 9.39 -11.90
CA THR A 211 -8.87 9.96 -12.15
C THR A 211 -8.61 11.35 -12.72
N GLN A 212 -8.78 11.50 -14.03
CA GLN A 212 -8.85 12.82 -14.64
C GLN A 212 -9.93 13.62 -13.91
N SER A 213 -9.62 14.85 -13.54
CA SER A 213 -10.55 15.78 -12.92
C SER A 213 -11.87 15.81 -13.71
N PRO A 214 -13.04 15.77 -13.05
CA PRO A 214 -14.30 15.83 -13.76
C PRO A 214 -14.48 17.22 -14.38
N THR A 215 -14.23 17.33 -15.69
CA THR A 215 -14.69 18.45 -16.49
C THR A 215 -16.20 18.50 -16.38
N THR A 216 -16.69 19.55 -15.73
CA THR A 216 -18.10 19.77 -15.45
C THR A 216 -18.77 20.28 -16.72
N LEU A 217 -19.63 19.49 -17.36
CA LEU A 217 -20.69 20.00 -18.24
C LEU A 217 -21.98 19.21 -17.98
N SER A 218 -23.04 19.97 -17.72
CA SER A 218 -24.31 19.55 -17.15
C SER A 218 -25.28 18.92 -18.16
N SER A 219 -26.02 17.90 -17.68
CA SER A 219 -27.41 17.46 -17.96
C SER A 219 -27.90 17.38 -19.43
N THR A 220 -28.50 16.28 -19.91
CA THR A 220 -29.84 15.73 -19.53
C THR A 220 -30.04 14.33 -20.21
N PRO A 221 -30.88 13.40 -19.69
CA PRO A 221 -30.86 11.97 -20.07
C PRO A 221 -32.02 11.52 -21.01
N LEU A 222 -31.84 10.38 -21.72
CA LEU A 222 -32.68 9.14 -21.78
C LEU A 222 -32.29 8.25 -23.02
N PRO A 223 -32.80 7.01 -23.22
CA PRO A 223 -32.03 5.77 -23.18
C PRO A 223 -31.98 4.98 -24.52
N ASN A 224 -31.06 4.03 -24.66
CA ASN A 224 -31.41 2.64 -25.00
C ASN A 224 -30.20 1.68 -25.05
N ILE A 225 -30.53 0.45 -24.68
CA ILE A 225 -29.73 -0.76 -24.60
C ILE A 225 -29.28 -1.21 -26.00
N THR A 226 -28.02 -1.63 -26.16
CA THR A 226 -27.69 -2.76 -27.05
C THR A 226 -26.43 -3.48 -26.62
N THR A 227 -26.57 -4.80 -26.54
CA THR A 227 -25.59 -5.84 -26.31
C THR A 227 -24.44 -5.78 -27.32
N SER A 228 -23.20 -5.90 -26.85
CA SER A 228 -22.04 -6.24 -27.68
C SER A 228 -21.14 -7.20 -26.90
N THR A 229 -21.12 -8.44 -27.37
CA THR A 229 -20.17 -9.49 -27.03
C THR A 229 -18.85 -9.20 -27.75
N HIS A 230 -17.79 -8.90 -26.99
CA HIS A 230 -16.43 -8.92 -27.52
C HIS A 230 -15.58 -10.00 -26.86
N SER A 231 -14.95 -10.80 -27.73
CA SER A 231 -14.14 -11.97 -27.50
C SER A 231 -12.92 -11.70 -26.59
N PRO A 232 -12.42 -12.71 -25.86
CA PRO A 232 -11.22 -12.56 -25.05
C PRO A 232 -9.98 -12.33 -25.93
N PRO A 233 -9.09 -11.39 -25.61
CA PRO A 233 -7.82 -11.27 -26.30
C PRO A 233 -6.93 -12.47 -25.96
N GLN A 234 -6.46 -13.16 -27.00
CA GLN A 234 -5.39 -14.17 -26.90
C GLN A 234 -4.15 -13.52 -26.28
N VAL A 235 -3.76 -14.04 -25.12
CA VAL A 235 -2.52 -13.67 -24.43
C VAL A 235 -1.34 -14.30 -25.19
N SER A 236 -0.63 -13.47 -25.96
CA SER A 236 0.76 -13.75 -26.35
C SER A 236 1.65 -13.57 -25.11
N PRO A 237 2.63 -14.44 -24.83
CA PRO A 237 3.55 -14.25 -23.72
C PRO A 237 4.54 -13.14 -24.06
N TYR A 238 4.12 -11.89 -23.84
CA TYR A 238 5.00 -10.74 -23.93
C TYR A 238 5.86 -10.70 -22.67
N MET A 239 7.12 -11.16 -22.78
CA MET A 239 8.09 -10.93 -21.71
C MET A 239 8.22 -9.41 -21.51
N SER A 240 7.98 -8.96 -20.27
CA SER A 240 8.15 -7.56 -19.91
C SER A 240 9.53 -7.05 -20.37
N PRO A 241 9.65 -5.84 -20.93
CA PRO A 241 10.93 -5.25 -21.32
C PRO A 241 11.96 -5.26 -20.19
N THR A 242 11.51 -5.20 -18.93
CA THR A 242 12.37 -5.32 -17.74
C THR A 242 12.95 -6.72 -17.56
N THR A 243 12.18 -7.77 -17.86
CA THR A 243 12.64 -9.17 -17.79
C THR A 243 13.65 -9.46 -18.89
N VAL A 244 13.42 -8.95 -20.10
CA VAL A 244 14.37 -9.07 -21.22
C VAL A 244 15.69 -8.36 -20.89
N LEU A 245 15.62 -7.15 -20.33
CA LEU A 245 16.80 -6.41 -19.90
C LEU A 245 17.59 -7.14 -18.80
N LEU A 246 16.89 -7.76 -17.84
CA LEU A 246 17.52 -8.54 -16.78
C LEU A 246 18.27 -9.77 -17.32
N ILE A 247 17.68 -10.50 -18.28
CA ILE A 247 18.31 -11.67 -18.91
C ILE A 247 19.57 -11.27 -19.67
N ILE A 248 19.52 -10.14 -20.41
CA ILE A 248 20.68 -9.58 -21.11
C ILE A 248 21.78 -9.19 -20.12
N LEU A 249 21.41 -8.56 -18.99
CA LEU A 249 22.37 -8.14 -17.98
C LEU A 249 23.05 -9.35 -17.31
N MET A 250 22.29 -10.39 -16.96
CA MET A 250 22.82 -11.62 -16.36
C MET A 250 23.75 -12.37 -17.30
N THR A 251 23.45 -12.40 -18.61
CA THR A 251 24.32 -13.02 -19.61
C THR A 251 25.63 -12.25 -19.80
N ILE A 252 25.61 -10.92 -19.75
CA ILE A 252 26.83 -10.09 -19.81
C ILE A 252 27.70 -10.31 -18.56
N VAL A 253 27.10 -10.36 -17.37
CA VAL A 253 27.84 -10.63 -16.12
C VAL A 253 28.46 -12.03 -16.11
N ALA A 254 27.72 -13.04 -16.58
CA ALA A 254 28.25 -14.39 -16.70
C ALA A 254 29.43 -14.46 -17.69
N ALA A 255 29.28 -13.85 -18.88
CA ALA A 255 30.33 -13.82 -19.90
C ALA A 255 31.59 -13.10 -19.41
N THR A 256 31.45 -11.95 -18.75
CA THR A 256 32.59 -11.19 -18.19
C THR A 256 33.29 -11.96 -17.07
N THR A 257 32.53 -12.66 -16.22
CA THR A 257 33.09 -13.51 -15.16
C THR A 257 33.87 -14.69 -15.74
N ILE A 258 33.36 -15.34 -16.79
CA ILE A 258 34.06 -16.44 -17.50
C ILE A 258 35.34 -15.92 -18.15
N ILE A 259 35.31 -14.76 -18.80
CA ILE A 259 36.50 -14.14 -19.40
C ILE A 259 37.54 -13.83 -18.32
N LEU A 260 37.11 -13.31 -17.16
CA LEU A 260 37.99 -13.01 -16.04
C LEU A 260 38.66 -14.28 -15.50
N ILE A 261 37.87 -15.33 -15.22
CA ILE A 261 38.39 -16.63 -14.75
C ILE A 261 39.37 -17.21 -15.77
N THR A 262 39.02 -17.17 -17.06
CA THR A 262 39.86 -17.70 -18.14
C THR A 262 41.17 -16.92 -18.26
N SER A 263 41.14 -15.59 -18.12
CA SER A 263 42.32 -14.73 -18.19
C SER A 263 43.27 -14.98 -17.01
N VAL A 264 42.73 -15.20 -15.80
CA VAL A 264 43.50 -15.55 -14.59
C VAL A 264 44.07 -16.96 -14.71
N TYR A 265 43.29 -17.90 -15.24
CA TYR A 265 43.71 -19.29 -15.45
C TYR A 265 44.83 -19.39 -16.50
N ARG A 266 44.73 -18.67 -17.63
CA ARG A 266 45.79 -18.62 -18.66
C ARG A 266 47.07 -17.99 -18.13
N ARG A 267 47.00 -16.96 -17.27
CA ARG A 267 48.19 -16.39 -16.61
C ARG A 267 48.94 -17.39 -15.73
N LYS A 268 48.26 -18.35 -15.10
CA LYS A 268 48.90 -19.42 -14.32
C LYS A 268 49.60 -20.48 -15.18
N ARG A 269 49.33 -20.55 -16.49
CA ARG A 269 49.88 -21.56 -17.41
C ARG A 269 50.81 -21.01 -18.48
N SER A 270 51.24 -19.74 -18.42
CA SER A 270 52.36 -19.30 -19.24
C SER A 270 53.61 -20.09 -18.79
N PRO A 271 54.21 -20.95 -19.63
CA PRO A 271 55.57 -21.38 -19.37
C PRO A 271 56.42 -20.11 -19.49
N GLY A 272 57.19 -19.79 -18.46
CA GLY A 272 58.16 -18.70 -18.56
C GLY A 272 59.20 -19.00 -19.63
N PRO A 273 59.93 -17.99 -20.12
CA PRO A 273 61.37 -18.18 -20.29
C PRO A 273 62.04 -18.40 -18.91
#